data_AF-B5GLC4-F1
#
_entry.id   AF-B5GLC4-F1
#
_cell.length_a   1.000
_cell.length_b   1.000
_cell.length_c   1.000
_cell.angle_alpha   90.00
_cell.angle_beta   90.00
_cell.angle_gamma   90.00
#
_symmetry.space_group_name_H-M   'P 1'
#
loop_
_entity.id
_entity.type
_entity.pdbx_description
1 polymer ?
#
loop_
_entity_poly.entity_id
_entity_poly.type
_entity_poly.pdbx_seq_one_letter_code
_entity_poly.pdbx_strand_id
1 'polypeptide(L)'
;MTHSDNYGDDPPQGRRRSRGRAATAVVAGLAVTVGLGYWGYTSLVADEKDSGDPEVEAAAGQFDTFLGAWEKGDAPTAAGLTDTPDNAESLIKSVMTNLKPTKTEITAKTGEKNPEGEVEIPFTVRMTLPGAGEYAWDSTAKVVGGGKEWKVAFNTEMIHPQMVPGQTLALKSRERADILDANGNVLQAASIIGAVDPRTGKGSAGLQSRYDKQLTGGSGAARSVVILDRESGQVVKKLTGLKDTEGKPVKTTIDPRVQSAAAAALEGSKKNAAIVAVDPATGNILAAANVPSGMNRALEGRYPPGSTFKVVTTAALLQQGMNPEERADCPKFAHVNGQSFENQDQFTLPAGSTFRDSFAHSCNTFFVNSRSKLSESSLKQAAEAFGIGGTWDVGASTFDGSVPVSNSENDKAASTIGQARVEASPLVMASIAATVKQGEFKQPVLVPDAVKKPHQAPRMAPGIVDSLRSMMRSTVTDGAGDALRGLGGQPHAKTGTAEFGTEKPPKTHAWMIGYQGDRNIAWSVLLEDGGSGGADAGPVAAKFLSNLAAG
;
A
#
# COMPACT_ATOMS: atom_id res chain seq x y z
N MET A 1 31.66 -11.36 40.11
CA MET A 1 33.09 -11.71 40.26
C MET A 1 33.83 -11.16 39.05
N THR A 2 35.06 -10.70 39.24
CA THR A 2 35.90 -9.98 38.26
C THR A 2 36.96 -10.90 37.65
N HIS A 3 37.40 -10.65 36.39
CA HIS A 3 38.81 -10.44 36.00
C HIS A 3 39.06 -10.33 34.47
N SER A 4 39.52 -9.14 34.05
CA SER A 4 40.75 -8.81 33.29
C SER A 4 41.25 -9.59 32.03
N ASP A 5 41.43 -8.81 30.95
CA ASP A 5 42.70 -8.54 30.22
C ASP A 5 43.34 -9.48 29.15
N ASN A 6 43.16 -9.09 27.88
CA ASN A 6 44.11 -8.38 26.98
C ASN A 6 45.48 -8.95 26.47
N TYR A 7 45.71 -8.69 25.15
CA TYR A 7 46.97 -8.47 24.36
C TYR A 7 47.94 -9.63 23.99
N GLY A 8 48.51 -9.55 22.76
CA GLY A 8 49.91 -10.01 22.49
C GLY A 8 50.33 -10.66 21.14
N ASP A 9 50.37 -9.90 20.04
CA ASP A 9 51.39 -9.85 18.94
C ASP A 9 52.07 -11.09 18.23
N ASP A 10 51.71 -11.29 16.95
CA ASP A 10 52.50 -11.02 15.70
C ASP A 10 53.78 -11.87 15.28
N PRO A 11 54.49 -11.64 14.12
CA PRO A 11 54.64 -12.64 13.04
C PRO A 11 56.13 -12.91 12.60
N PRO A 12 56.44 -13.57 11.44
CA PRO A 12 56.79 -12.77 10.23
C PRO A 12 56.76 -13.42 8.79
N GLN A 13 56.55 -12.57 7.77
CA GLN A 13 57.26 -12.47 6.45
C GLN A 13 57.17 -13.51 5.29
N GLY A 14 56.97 -12.95 4.07
CA GLY A 14 57.33 -13.56 2.76
C GLY A 14 57.10 -12.61 1.56
N ARG A 15 58.15 -12.09 0.91
CA ARG A 15 58.10 -11.02 -0.15
C ARG A 15 58.71 -11.48 -1.49
N ARG A 16 58.14 -11.04 -2.63
CA ARG A 16 58.82 -10.38 -3.80
C ARG A 16 57.87 -10.21 -5.01
N ARG A 17 58.18 -9.47 -6.10
CA ARG A 17 58.51 -8.03 -6.36
C ARG A 17 58.98 -7.89 -7.84
N SER A 18 58.28 -7.12 -8.69
CA SER A 18 58.83 -6.34 -9.85
C SER A 18 57.69 -5.54 -10.49
N ARG A 19 57.60 -4.20 -10.46
CA ARG A 19 58.46 -3.09 -10.99
C ARG A 19 58.37 -2.86 -12.52
N GLY A 20 57.68 -1.76 -12.88
CA GLY A 20 57.78 -0.98 -14.13
C GLY A 20 57.18 0.42 -13.86
N ARG A 21 57.74 1.51 -14.40
CA ARG A 21 57.42 2.91 -14.03
C ARG A 21 57.06 3.78 -15.25
N ALA A 22 56.03 4.62 -15.12
CA ALA A 22 55.92 6.04 -15.54
C ALA A 22 54.46 6.49 -15.24
N ALA A 23 54.15 7.39 -14.31
CA ALA A 23 54.48 8.81 -14.18
C ALA A 23 53.74 9.72 -15.18
N THR A 24 52.65 10.38 -14.72
CA THR A 24 52.39 11.84 -14.78
C THR A 24 51.20 12.14 -13.84
N ALA A 25 51.13 13.34 -13.26
CA ALA A 25 50.17 13.73 -12.22
C ALA A 25 48.97 14.54 -12.77
N VAL A 26 47.91 14.70 -11.97
CA VAL A 26 47.44 16.01 -11.41
C VAL A 26 46.13 15.85 -10.61
N VAL A 27 46.21 16.23 -9.33
CA VAL A 27 45.22 16.83 -8.40
C VAL A 27 43.82 16.20 -8.21
N ALA A 28 43.43 16.11 -6.93
CA ALA A 28 42.12 15.73 -6.41
C ALA A 28 41.54 16.82 -5.49
N GLY A 29 40.24 16.73 -5.18
CA GLY A 29 39.47 17.61 -4.28
C GLY A 29 38.04 17.79 -4.82
N LEU A 30 36.94 17.26 -4.27
CA LEU A 30 36.59 16.78 -2.91
C LEU A 30 36.41 17.91 -1.88
N ALA A 31 35.14 18.25 -1.57
CA ALA A 31 34.56 18.35 -0.22
C ALA A 31 33.29 19.24 -0.18
N VAL A 32 32.32 18.82 0.63
CA VAL A 32 31.12 19.58 1.02
C VAL A 32 31.45 20.45 2.23
N THR A 33 30.96 21.69 2.28
CA THR A 33 30.81 22.46 3.53
C THR A 33 29.44 23.13 3.63
N VAL A 34 28.96 23.23 4.87
CA VAL A 34 27.66 23.78 5.27
C VAL A 34 27.77 25.32 5.38
N GLY A 35 26.63 26.02 5.27
CA GLY A 35 26.58 27.48 5.19
C GLY A 35 26.76 28.25 6.51
N LEU A 36 26.37 29.54 6.43
CA LEU A 36 26.48 30.65 7.38
C LEU A 36 27.71 31.56 7.21
N GLY A 37 27.43 32.82 6.85
CA GLY A 37 28.25 33.99 7.20
C GLY A 37 29.39 34.37 6.26
N TYR A 38 29.11 35.28 5.31
CA TYR A 38 30.16 36.15 4.76
C TYR A 38 29.65 37.58 4.54
N TRP A 39 29.47 38.31 5.64
CA TRP A 39 29.32 39.77 5.61
C TRP A 39 30.64 40.38 6.11
N GLY A 40 31.45 40.86 5.18
CA GLY A 40 32.66 41.66 5.42
C GLY A 40 33.96 40.90 5.72
N TYR A 41 34.80 40.69 4.68
CA TYR A 41 36.25 40.96 4.75
C TYR A 41 36.95 41.03 3.37
N THR A 42 36.74 42.11 2.59
CA THR A 42 37.67 42.50 1.50
C THR A 42 37.73 44.01 1.34
N SER A 43 38.43 44.67 2.26
CA SER A 43 39.06 45.97 2.00
C SER A 43 40.57 45.74 1.89
N LEU A 44 41.23 46.37 0.92
CA LEU A 44 42.68 46.40 0.71
C LEU A 44 43.33 45.12 0.11
N VAL A 45 43.04 44.83 -1.16
CA VAL A 45 44.07 44.90 -2.23
C VAL A 45 43.39 45.52 -3.46
N ALA A 46 44.00 46.55 -4.05
CA ALA A 46 43.55 47.08 -5.32
C ALA A 46 44.37 46.42 -6.43
N ASP A 47 43.73 45.55 -7.21
CA ASP A 47 44.23 45.08 -8.51
C ASP A 47 43.35 45.65 -9.62
N GLU A 48 43.95 45.91 -10.78
CA GLU A 48 43.33 46.70 -11.84
C GLU A 48 42.23 45.94 -12.59
N LYS A 49 41.04 46.55 -12.60
CA LYS A 49 40.00 46.50 -13.65
C LYS A 49 40.14 45.37 -14.70
N ASP A 50 39.30 44.35 -14.55
CA ASP A 50 38.43 43.99 -15.68
C ASP A 50 37.13 44.79 -15.51
N SER A 51 37.16 46.06 -15.91
CA SER A 51 36.00 46.95 -15.77
C SER A 51 35.02 46.67 -16.88
N GLY A 52 34.06 45.78 -16.62
CA GLY A 52 32.86 45.62 -17.43
C GLY A 52 32.16 46.97 -17.64
N ASP A 53 31.44 47.08 -18.76
CA ASP A 53 30.64 48.28 -19.06
C ASP A 53 29.66 48.54 -17.90
N PRO A 54 29.71 49.71 -17.21
CA PRO A 54 28.81 50.02 -16.10
C PRO A 54 27.33 49.96 -16.49
N GLU A 55 26.99 50.12 -17.77
CA GLU A 55 25.63 49.93 -18.27
C GLU A 55 25.23 48.45 -18.33
N VAL A 56 26.16 47.55 -18.64
CA VAL A 56 25.95 46.09 -18.58
C VAL A 56 25.79 45.64 -17.13
N GLU A 57 26.58 46.17 -16.20
CA GLU A 57 26.45 45.87 -14.75
C GLU A 57 25.08 46.35 -14.22
N ALA A 58 24.66 47.57 -14.56
CA ALA A 58 23.36 48.10 -14.17
C ALA A 58 22.18 47.32 -14.77
N ALA A 59 22.27 46.93 -16.05
CA ALA A 59 21.27 46.10 -16.71
C ALA A 59 21.19 44.69 -16.10
N ALA A 60 22.33 44.08 -15.76
CA ALA A 60 22.40 42.79 -15.08
C ALA A 60 21.76 42.83 -13.69
N GLY A 61 22.05 43.85 -12.86
CA GLY A 61 21.43 43.98 -11.53
C GLY A 61 19.90 44.17 -11.57
N GLN A 62 19.39 44.87 -12.60
CA GLN A 62 17.95 44.97 -12.84
C GLN A 62 17.35 43.60 -13.26
N PHE A 63 18.04 42.86 -14.12
CA PHE A 63 17.60 41.54 -14.56
C PHE A 63 17.66 40.49 -13.43
N ASP A 64 18.67 40.51 -12.56
CA ASP A 64 18.74 39.66 -11.37
C ASP A 64 17.57 39.94 -10.41
N THR A 65 17.11 41.19 -10.33
CA THR A 65 15.91 41.54 -9.55
C THR A 65 14.65 40.92 -10.17
N PHE A 66 14.53 40.94 -11.50
CA PHE A 66 13.45 40.26 -12.24
C PHE A 66 13.50 38.73 -12.05
N LEU A 67 14.68 38.12 -12.20
CA LEU A 67 14.88 36.69 -12.01
C LEU A 67 14.54 36.26 -10.57
N GLY A 68 15.03 36.99 -9.57
CA GLY A 68 14.76 36.73 -8.16
C GLY A 68 13.30 36.96 -7.73
N ALA A 69 12.49 37.65 -8.55
CA ALA A 69 11.04 37.72 -8.38
C ALA A 69 10.35 36.52 -9.06
N TRP A 70 10.77 36.15 -10.28
CA TRP A 70 10.25 34.98 -11.00
C TRP A 70 10.56 33.65 -10.26
N GLU A 71 11.76 33.47 -9.71
CA GLU A 71 12.14 32.33 -8.86
C GLU A 71 11.15 32.09 -7.72
N LYS A 72 10.72 33.18 -7.06
CA LYS A 72 9.76 33.18 -5.95
C LYS A 72 8.31 33.02 -6.40
N GLY A 73 8.04 33.08 -7.71
CA GLY A 73 6.70 33.10 -8.28
C GLY A 73 5.96 34.44 -8.09
N ASP A 74 6.67 35.51 -7.74
CA ASP A 74 6.12 36.86 -7.58
C ASP A 74 5.96 37.54 -8.94
N ALA A 75 4.92 37.09 -9.67
CA ALA A 75 4.62 37.55 -11.01
C ALA A 75 4.37 39.08 -11.09
N PRO A 76 3.66 39.74 -10.15
CA PRO A 76 3.49 41.20 -10.16
C PRO A 76 4.82 41.96 -10.02
N THR A 77 5.70 41.57 -9.09
CA THR A 77 7.00 42.23 -8.93
C THR A 77 7.89 42.02 -10.16
N ALA A 78 7.93 40.80 -10.71
CA ALA A 78 8.66 40.53 -11.94
C ALA A 78 8.12 41.37 -13.12
N ALA A 79 6.80 41.40 -13.30
CA ALA A 79 6.14 42.14 -14.36
C ALA A 79 6.44 43.65 -14.33
N GLY A 80 6.48 44.27 -13.14
CA GLY A 80 6.80 45.69 -12.98
C GLY A 80 8.19 46.11 -13.48
N LEU A 81 9.10 45.15 -13.69
CA LEU A 81 10.46 45.36 -14.19
C LEU A 81 10.57 45.17 -15.73
N THR A 82 9.44 44.96 -16.41
CA THR A 82 9.37 44.72 -17.86
C THR A 82 8.85 45.91 -18.66
N ASP A 83 9.05 45.87 -19.98
CA ASP A 83 8.41 46.78 -20.94
C ASP A 83 6.91 46.52 -21.14
N THR A 84 6.46 45.29 -20.91
CA THR A 84 5.08 44.81 -21.13
C THR A 84 4.48 44.09 -19.89
N PRO A 85 4.24 44.81 -18.77
CA PRO A 85 3.88 44.19 -17.48
C PRO A 85 2.68 43.24 -17.53
N ASP A 86 1.60 43.61 -18.23
CA ASP A 86 0.39 42.77 -18.30
C ASP A 86 0.65 41.39 -18.95
N ASN A 87 1.49 41.37 -19.99
CA ASN A 87 1.90 40.14 -20.66
C ASN A 87 2.82 39.31 -19.76
N ALA A 88 3.76 39.97 -19.09
CA ALA A 88 4.71 39.36 -18.18
C ALA A 88 4.01 38.71 -16.97
N GLU A 89 3.14 39.42 -16.25
CA GLU A 89 2.41 38.85 -15.11
C GLU A 89 1.57 37.66 -15.58
N SER A 90 0.81 37.85 -16.65
CA SER A 90 -0.10 36.86 -17.22
C SER A 90 0.62 35.55 -17.58
N LEU A 91 1.78 35.62 -18.22
CA LEU A 91 2.54 34.44 -18.64
C LEU A 91 3.30 33.80 -17.47
N ILE A 92 4.00 34.56 -16.63
CA ILE A 92 4.75 34.04 -15.47
C ILE A 92 3.78 33.33 -14.52
N LYS A 93 2.64 33.98 -14.20
CA LYS A 93 1.58 33.41 -13.35
C LYS A 93 0.99 32.14 -13.95
N SER A 94 0.78 32.10 -15.27
CA SER A 94 0.31 30.89 -15.97
C SER A 94 1.30 29.73 -15.81
N VAL A 95 2.58 29.95 -16.13
CA VAL A 95 3.63 28.92 -16.04
C VAL A 95 3.79 28.40 -14.61
N MET A 96 3.88 29.30 -13.62
CA MET A 96 4.04 28.91 -12.21
C MET A 96 2.80 28.16 -11.68
N THR A 97 1.59 28.57 -12.10
CA THR A 97 0.34 27.88 -11.73
C THR A 97 0.21 26.50 -12.37
N ASN A 98 0.68 26.33 -13.61
CA ASN A 98 0.56 25.10 -14.37
C ASN A 98 1.65 24.07 -14.03
N LEU A 99 2.87 24.53 -13.73
CA LEU A 99 4.01 23.68 -13.38
C LEU A 99 4.08 23.37 -11.87
N LYS A 100 3.69 24.32 -11.01
CA LYS A 100 3.79 24.23 -9.54
C LYS A 100 5.13 23.64 -9.07
N PRO A 101 6.28 24.24 -9.47
CA PRO A 101 7.60 23.76 -9.08
C PRO A 101 7.73 23.71 -7.56
N THR A 102 8.41 22.67 -7.04
CA THR A 102 8.78 22.61 -5.62
C THR A 102 10.08 23.36 -5.32
N LYS A 103 10.84 23.69 -6.36
CA LYS A 103 12.06 24.49 -6.35
C LYS A 103 12.24 25.11 -7.73
N THR A 104 12.63 26.37 -7.77
CA THR A 104 13.06 27.10 -8.97
C THR A 104 14.41 27.75 -8.65
N GLU A 105 15.36 27.62 -9.56
CA GLU A 105 16.65 28.33 -9.54
C GLU A 105 16.89 28.88 -10.94
N ILE A 106 17.22 30.16 -11.06
CA ILE A 106 17.50 30.81 -12.34
C ILE A 106 18.84 31.52 -12.22
N THR A 107 19.77 31.21 -13.11
CA THR A 107 21.14 31.75 -13.06
C THR A 107 21.44 32.51 -14.34
N ALA A 108 21.61 33.82 -14.23
CA ALA A 108 22.16 34.65 -15.30
C ALA A 108 23.65 34.34 -15.53
N LYS A 109 24.09 34.55 -16.76
CA LYS A 109 25.51 34.60 -17.17
C LYS A 109 25.85 36.07 -17.47
N THR A 110 27.13 36.38 -17.69
CA THR A 110 27.55 37.72 -18.14
C THR A 110 26.79 38.11 -19.41
N GLY A 111 26.24 39.33 -19.44
CA GLY A 111 25.57 39.89 -20.61
C GLY A 111 26.54 40.58 -21.57
N GLU A 112 26.15 40.68 -22.84
CA GLU A 112 26.86 41.43 -23.86
C GLU A 112 25.98 42.56 -24.39
N LYS A 113 26.58 43.74 -24.60
CA LYS A 113 25.86 44.91 -25.12
C LYS A 113 25.92 44.94 -26.64
N ASN A 114 24.77 45.02 -27.28
CA ASN A 114 24.66 45.05 -28.74
C ASN A 114 24.85 46.49 -29.30
N PRO A 115 25.01 46.66 -30.63
CA PRO A 115 25.21 47.98 -31.24
C PRO A 115 24.04 48.95 -31.09
N GLU A 116 22.86 48.46 -30.70
CA GLU A 116 21.63 49.23 -30.49
C GLU A 116 21.51 49.71 -29.02
N GLY A 117 22.43 49.29 -28.16
CA GLY A 117 22.50 49.67 -26.73
C GLY A 117 21.76 48.72 -25.79
N GLU A 118 21.12 47.67 -26.31
CA GLU A 118 20.49 46.63 -25.50
C GLU A 118 21.55 45.69 -24.91
N VAL A 119 21.29 45.16 -23.72
CA VAL A 119 22.15 44.14 -23.08
C VAL A 119 21.47 42.78 -23.21
N GLU A 120 22.09 41.87 -23.95
CA GLU A 120 21.63 40.49 -24.10
C GLU A 120 22.25 39.61 -23.01
N ILE A 121 21.40 39.00 -22.18
CA ILE A 121 21.81 38.23 -21.00
C ILE A 121 21.32 36.78 -21.15
N PRO A 122 22.23 35.82 -21.42
CA PRO A 122 21.90 34.40 -21.37
C PRO A 122 21.66 33.94 -19.93
N PHE A 123 20.69 33.07 -19.71
CA PHE A 123 20.39 32.51 -18.39
C PHE A 123 19.91 31.06 -18.47
N THR A 124 20.09 30.31 -17.38
CA THR A 124 19.62 28.92 -17.25
C THR A 124 18.50 28.87 -16.22
N VAL A 125 17.33 28.35 -16.59
CA VAL A 125 16.24 28.02 -15.64
C VAL A 125 16.36 26.56 -15.24
N ARG A 126 16.24 26.28 -13.94
CA ARG A 126 16.16 24.93 -13.36
C ARG A 126 14.93 24.84 -12.46
N MET A 127 14.08 23.85 -12.70
CA MET A 127 12.89 23.60 -11.90
C MET A 127 12.83 22.14 -11.43
N THR A 128 12.50 21.93 -10.16
CA THR A 128 12.09 20.62 -9.65
C THR A 128 10.57 20.52 -9.77
N LEU A 129 10.09 19.67 -10.67
CA LEU A 129 8.69 19.59 -11.07
C LEU A 129 8.00 18.32 -10.52
N PRO A 130 6.82 18.44 -9.90
CA PRO A 130 6.13 17.31 -9.28
C PRO A 130 5.78 16.24 -10.33
N GLY A 131 6.31 15.03 -10.16
CA GLY A 131 6.08 13.91 -11.10
C GLY A 131 6.91 13.95 -12.38
N ALA A 132 7.44 15.11 -12.79
CA ALA A 132 8.32 15.26 -13.95
C ALA A 132 9.82 15.18 -13.61
N GLY A 133 10.21 15.44 -12.35
CA GLY A 133 11.61 15.45 -11.92
C GLY A 133 12.28 16.80 -12.13
N GLU A 134 13.60 16.83 -12.24
CA GLU A 134 14.32 18.04 -12.63
C GLU A 134 14.14 18.33 -14.12
N TYR A 135 13.84 19.58 -14.44
CA TYR A 135 13.81 20.09 -15.80
C TYR A 135 14.61 21.38 -15.88
N ALA A 136 15.47 21.50 -16.89
CA ALA A 136 16.32 22.66 -17.07
C ALA A 136 16.40 23.03 -18.55
N TRP A 137 16.46 24.34 -18.82
CA TRP A 137 16.65 24.89 -20.16
C TRP A 137 17.44 26.20 -20.07
N ASP A 138 18.18 26.49 -21.14
CA ASP A 138 18.79 27.80 -21.35
C ASP A 138 17.83 28.71 -22.11
N SER A 139 17.92 30.01 -21.87
CA SER A 139 17.19 31.08 -22.55
C SER A 139 18.05 32.35 -22.57
N THR A 140 17.55 33.41 -23.21
CA THR A 140 18.22 34.71 -23.31
C THR A 140 17.20 35.82 -23.15
N ALA A 141 17.53 36.84 -22.35
CA ALA A 141 16.75 38.06 -22.20
C ALA A 141 17.44 39.24 -22.89
N LYS A 142 16.66 40.21 -23.36
CA LYS A 142 17.14 41.54 -23.74
C LYS A 142 16.76 42.52 -22.63
N VAL A 143 17.70 43.34 -22.19
CA VAL A 143 17.48 44.43 -21.23
C VAL A 143 17.72 45.74 -21.95
N VAL A 144 16.72 46.63 -21.91
CA VAL A 144 16.65 47.86 -22.70
C VAL A 144 16.45 49.08 -21.80
N GLY A 145 16.88 50.25 -22.26
CA GLY A 145 16.81 51.50 -21.52
C GLY A 145 18.18 52.14 -21.30
N GLY A 146 18.36 52.77 -20.15
CA GLY A 146 19.61 53.44 -19.78
C GLY A 146 19.48 54.24 -18.48
N GLY A 147 20.60 54.58 -17.86
CA GLY A 147 20.63 55.37 -16.62
C GLY A 147 19.96 54.65 -15.43
N LYS A 148 18.77 55.11 -15.03
CA LYS A 148 18.01 54.57 -13.88
C LYS A 148 16.78 53.74 -14.26
N GLU A 149 16.50 53.56 -15.56
CA GLU A 149 15.23 52.99 -16.06
C GLU A 149 15.45 51.77 -16.97
N TRP A 150 16.35 50.87 -16.58
CA TRP A 150 16.48 49.58 -17.26
C TRP A 150 15.20 48.74 -17.12
N LYS A 151 14.80 48.07 -18.21
CA LYS A 151 13.65 47.17 -18.26
C LYS A 151 13.97 45.92 -19.05
N VAL A 152 13.37 44.80 -18.66
CA VAL A 152 13.43 43.56 -19.44
C VAL A 152 12.46 43.68 -20.63
N ALA A 153 12.96 43.52 -21.85
CA ALA A 153 12.14 43.46 -23.06
C ALA A 153 11.47 42.08 -23.13
N PHE A 154 10.23 42.00 -22.63
CA PHE A 154 9.59 40.72 -22.32
C PHE A 154 8.88 40.13 -23.54
N ASN A 155 9.16 38.86 -23.82
CA ASN A 155 8.49 38.07 -24.85
C ASN A 155 8.27 36.62 -24.36
N THR A 156 7.57 35.81 -25.17
CA THR A 156 7.16 34.45 -24.75
C THR A 156 8.32 33.45 -24.85
N GLU A 157 9.18 33.66 -25.84
CA GLU A 157 10.40 32.92 -26.14
C GLU A 157 11.42 33.03 -25.00
N MET A 158 11.50 34.18 -24.32
CA MET A 158 12.34 34.40 -23.14
C MET A 158 11.98 33.45 -21.99
N ILE A 159 10.69 33.16 -21.78
CA ILE A 159 10.25 32.20 -20.75
C ILE A 159 10.70 30.79 -21.11
N HIS A 160 10.59 30.40 -22.39
CA HIS A 160 11.12 29.13 -22.89
C HIS A 160 11.31 29.19 -24.42
N PRO A 161 12.51 28.91 -24.98
CA PRO A 161 12.90 29.23 -26.36
C PRO A 161 12.21 28.41 -27.46
N GLN A 162 11.23 27.58 -27.09
CA GLN A 162 10.41 26.80 -28.02
C GLN A 162 8.92 27.19 -27.96
N MET A 163 8.56 28.20 -27.17
CA MET A 163 7.21 28.74 -27.07
C MET A 163 7.07 29.98 -27.96
N VAL A 164 5.86 30.20 -28.47
CA VAL A 164 5.45 31.42 -29.21
C VAL A 164 4.25 32.08 -28.53
N PRO A 165 3.91 33.36 -28.83
CA PRO A 165 2.78 34.05 -28.22
C PRO A 165 1.48 33.23 -28.23
N GLY A 166 0.74 33.31 -27.13
CA GLY A 166 -0.46 32.49 -26.90
C GLY A 166 -0.20 31.14 -26.21
N GLN A 167 1.06 30.76 -25.95
CA GLN A 167 1.40 29.47 -25.32
C GLN A 167 1.80 29.57 -23.84
N THR A 168 1.83 28.43 -23.15
CA THR A 168 2.28 28.28 -21.76
C THR A 168 2.92 26.90 -21.53
N LEU A 169 3.71 26.75 -20.46
CA LEU A 169 4.19 25.44 -20.00
C LEU A 169 3.18 24.77 -19.07
N ALA A 170 3.10 23.44 -19.10
CA ALA A 170 2.30 22.65 -18.17
C ALA A 170 2.87 21.24 -17.93
N LEU A 171 2.33 20.56 -16.92
CA LEU A 171 2.62 19.15 -16.62
C LEU A 171 1.47 18.24 -17.03
N LYS A 172 1.65 17.40 -18.05
CA LYS A 172 0.69 16.37 -18.46
C LYS A 172 1.10 15.02 -17.89
N SER A 173 0.18 14.30 -17.24
CA SER A 173 0.44 12.94 -16.76
C SER A 173 0.68 11.98 -17.94
N ARG A 174 1.54 10.98 -17.75
CA ARG A 174 1.58 9.81 -18.63
C ARG A 174 0.24 9.07 -18.55
N GLU A 175 -0.17 8.47 -19.67
CA GLU A 175 -1.27 7.52 -19.65
C GLU A 175 -0.84 6.27 -18.87
N ARG A 176 -1.80 5.68 -18.16
CA ARG A 176 -1.61 4.46 -17.37
C ARG A 176 -2.48 3.39 -18.00
N ALA A 177 -1.92 2.20 -18.20
CA ALA A 177 -2.72 1.04 -18.57
C ALA A 177 -3.66 0.65 -17.42
N ASP A 178 -4.72 -0.08 -17.77
CA ASP A 178 -5.75 -0.46 -16.82
C ASP A 178 -5.34 -1.60 -15.89
N ILE A 179 -5.97 -1.64 -14.72
CA ILE A 179 -6.02 -2.83 -13.86
C ILE A 179 -7.31 -3.56 -14.22
N LEU A 180 -7.20 -4.85 -14.56
CA LEU A 180 -8.29 -5.62 -15.16
C LEU A 180 -8.84 -6.69 -14.21
N ASP A 181 -10.12 -7.00 -14.35
CA ASP A 181 -10.79 -8.14 -13.72
C ASP A 181 -10.38 -9.48 -14.36
N ALA A 182 -10.93 -10.60 -13.85
CA ALA A 182 -10.67 -11.94 -14.39
C ALA A 182 -11.15 -12.13 -15.85
N ASN A 183 -12.11 -11.32 -16.31
CA ASN A 183 -12.65 -11.35 -17.67
C ASN A 183 -11.86 -10.46 -18.64
N GLY A 184 -11.04 -9.53 -18.13
CA GLY A 184 -10.27 -8.57 -18.93
C GLY A 184 -10.91 -7.19 -19.05
N ASN A 185 -11.97 -6.88 -18.29
CA ASN A 185 -12.56 -5.54 -18.23
C ASN A 185 -11.85 -4.69 -17.17
N VAL A 186 -11.99 -3.36 -17.25
CA VAL A 186 -11.48 -2.43 -16.21
C VAL A 186 -12.10 -2.77 -14.86
N LEU A 187 -11.25 -3.08 -13.88
CA LEU A 187 -11.66 -3.51 -12.54
C LEU A 187 -12.47 -2.42 -11.82
N GLN A 188 -13.56 -2.81 -11.16
CA GLN A 188 -14.42 -1.93 -10.36
C GLN A 188 -14.31 -2.25 -8.87
N ALA A 189 -13.10 -2.10 -8.31
CA ALA A 189 -12.80 -2.40 -6.92
C ALA A 189 -11.76 -1.42 -6.32
N ALA A 190 -12.21 -0.22 -5.93
CA ALA A 190 -11.35 0.88 -5.53
C ALA A 190 -10.32 0.53 -4.42
N SER A 191 -10.70 -0.26 -3.42
CA SER A 191 -9.79 -0.66 -2.32
C SER A 191 -8.72 -1.67 -2.75
N ILE A 192 -8.90 -2.35 -3.89
CA ILE A 192 -7.89 -3.21 -4.50
C ILE A 192 -6.98 -2.38 -5.41
N ILE A 193 -7.59 -1.61 -6.31
CA ILE A 193 -6.91 -0.72 -7.26
C ILE A 193 -5.96 0.25 -6.52
N GLY A 194 -6.42 0.81 -5.41
CA GLY A 194 -5.71 1.86 -4.69
C GLY A 194 -5.85 3.21 -5.39
N ALA A 195 -4.86 4.08 -5.20
CA ALA A 195 -4.91 5.47 -5.61
C ALA A 195 -3.68 5.90 -6.41
N VAL A 196 -3.84 6.98 -7.17
CA VAL A 196 -2.76 7.72 -7.84
C VAL A 196 -2.73 9.11 -7.21
N ASP A 197 -1.55 9.60 -6.84
CA ASP A 197 -1.37 10.98 -6.37
C ASP A 197 -1.62 11.96 -7.54
N PRO A 198 -2.64 12.83 -7.49
CA PRO A 198 -2.94 13.76 -8.57
C PRO A 198 -1.86 14.84 -8.76
N ARG A 199 -1.00 15.06 -7.77
CA ARG A 199 0.14 15.99 -7.87
C ARG A 199 1.27 15.36 -8.69
N THR A 200 1.71 14.15 -8.34
CA THR A 200 2.87 13.51 -8.98
C THR A 200 2.55 12.54 -10.12
N GLY A 201 1.31 12.07 -10.27
CA GLY A 201 0.91 11.06 -11.26
C GLY A 201 1.36 9.63 -10.92
N LYS A 202 1.97 9.41 -9.75
CA LYS A 202 2.45 8.10 -9.28
C LYS A 202 1.39 7.37 -8.48
N GLY A 203 1.38 6.05 -8.56
CA GLY A 203 0.56 5.19 -7.71
C GLY A 203 0.96 5.31 -6.24
N SER A 204 0.01 5.74 -5.40
CA SER A 204 0.22 6.04 -3.98
C SER A 204 -0.32 4.95 -3.03
N ALA A 205 -1.22 4.08 -3.50
CA ALA A 205 -1.72 2.93 -2.74
C ALA A 205 -2.09 1.75 -3.66
N GLY A 206 -2.31 0.57 -3.06
CA GLY A 206 -2.86 -0.63 -3.73
C GLY A 206 -2.08 -1.10 -4.96
N LEU A 207 -2.78 -1.69 -5.92
CA LEU A 207 -2.18 -2.18 -7.16
C LEU A 207 -1.59 -1.04 -8.02
N GLN A 208 -2.16 0.16 -7.98
CA GLN A 208 -1.61 1.35 -8.65
C GLN A 208 -0.18 1.65 -8.21
N SER A 209 0.12 1.54 -6.91
CA SER A 209 1.47 1.74 -6.37
C SER A 209 2.38 0.55 -6.65
N ARG A 210 1.92 -0.68 -6.36
CA ARG A 210 2.72 -1.91 -6.54
C ARG A 210 3.18 -2.10 -7.99
N TYR A 211 2.32 -1.76 -8.96
CA TYR A 211 2.57 -1.95 -10.38
C TYR A 211 2.82 -0.64 -11.14
N ASP A 212 3.16 0.45 -10.44
CA ASP A 212 3.33 1.79 -11.03
C ASP A 212 4.23 1.78 -12.29
N LYS A 213 5.37 1.09 -12.21
CA LYS A 213 6.31 0.91 -13.34
C LYS A 213 5.73 0.15 -14.53
N GLN A 214 4.87 -0.85 -14.28
CA GLN A 214 4.23 -1.64 -15.34
C GLN A 214 3.09 -0.84 -15.99
N LEU A 215 2.25 -0.20 -15.17
CA LEU A 215 1.10 0.59 -15.60
C LEU A 215 1.53 1.86 -16.35
N THR A 216 2.67 2.48 -16.02
CA THR A 216 3.25 3.65 -16.73
C THR A 216 4.27 3.29 -17.82
N GLY A 217 4.49 1.99 -18.06
CA GLY A 217 5.39 1.48 -19.10
C GLY A 217 6.89 1.59 -18.81
N GLY A 218 7.31 2.20 -17.70
CA GLY A 218 8.72 2.24 -17.31
C GLY A 218 8.98 2.98 -16.00
N SER A 219 10.26 3.12 -15.63
CA SER A 219 10.69 3.94 -14.48
C SER A 219 10.92 5.40 -14.84
N GLY A 220 10.25 5.89 -15.89
CA GLY A 220 10.33 7.27 -16.33
C GLY A 220 9.55 8.21 -15.41
N ALA A 221 9.68 9.52 -15.67
CA ALA A 221 8.90 10.52 -14.96
C ALA A 221 7.40 10.37 -15.27
N ALA A 222 6.56 10.31 -14.23
CA ALA A 222 5.11 10.06 -14.34
C ALA A 222 4.33 11.23 -14.96
N ARG A 223 4.95 12.42 -15.07
CA ARG A 223 4.45 13.56 -15.84
C ARG A 223 5.51 14.03 -16.84
N SER A 224 5.06 14.56 -17.96
CA SER A 224 5.86 15.23 -18.98
C SER A 224 5.64 16.73 -18.93
N VAL A 225 6.71 17.50 -19.16
CA VAL A 225 6.62 18.93 -19.44
C VAL A 225 6.14 19.09 -20.88
N VAL A 226 5.13 19.93 -21.08
CA VAL A 226 4.51 20.19 -22.38
C VAL A 226 4.31 21.68 -22.59
N ILE A 227 4.30 22.09 -23.85
CA ILE A 227 3.78 23.38 -24.29
C ILE A 227 2.29 23.19 -24.57
N LEU A 228 1.45 24.03 -23.95
CA LEU A 228 0.03 24.15 -24.24
C LEU A 228 -0.26 25.44 -25.00
N ASP A 229 -1.26 25.37 -25.88
CA ASP A 229 -1.99 26.55 -26.34
C ASP A 229 -2.91 27.06 -25.22
N ARG A 230 -2.92 28.36 -24.95
CA ARG A 230 -3.64 28.95 -23.78
C ARG A 230 -5.14 29.11 -24.02
N GLU A 231 -5.61 29.14 -25.26
CA GLU A 231 -7.02 29.32 -25.60
C GLU A 231 -7.75 27.97 -25.61
N SER A 232 -7.21 26.99 -26.33
CA SER A 232 -7.79 25.66 -26.49
C SER A 232 -7.39 24.67 -25.38
N GLY A 233 -6.31 24.94 -24.64
CA GLY A 233 -5.71 24.03 -23.67
C GLY A 233 -5.05 22.78 -24.28
N GLN A 234 -4.92 22.71 -25.61
CA GLN A 234 -4.34 21.55 -26.30
C GLN A 234 -2.82 21.50 -26.17
N VAL A 235 -2.27 20.28 -26.20
CA VAL A 235 -0.82 20.04 -26.19
C VAL A 235 -0.26 20.32 -27.58
N VAL A 236 0.56 21.37 -27.69
CA VAL A 236 1.28 21.72 -28.93
C VAL A 236 2.55 20.88 -29.06
N LYS A 237 3.29 20.68 -27.96
CA LYS A 237 4.58 19.97 -27.98
C LYS A 237 4.89 19.29 -26.66
N LYS A 238 5.40 18.05 -26.69
CA LYS A 238 6.05 17.42 -25.53
C LYS A 238 7.51 17.87 -25.46
N LEU A 239 7.96 18.35 -24.30
CA LEU A 239 9.35 18.78 -24.05
C LEU A 239 10.15 17.73 -23.28
N THR A 240 9.51 16.95 -22.41
CA THR A 240 10.14 15.79 -21.75
C THR A 240 9.35 14.50 -21.95
N GLY A 241 10.06 13.37 -21.96
CA GLY A 241 9.49 12.05 -22.17
C GLY A 241 10.52 11.08 -22.71
N LEU A 242 11.18 10.31 -21.83
CA LEU A 242 11.98 9.17 -22.26
C LEU A 242 11.06 8.14 -22.94
N LYS A 243 11.43 7.78 -24.19
CA LYS A 243 10.80 6.79 -25.10
C LYS A 243 9.52 6.16 -24.55
N ASP A 244 8.38 6.58 -25.11
CA ASP A 244 7.05 6.08 -24.79
C ASP A 244 6.96 4.56 -25.06
N THR A 245 7.36 3.78 -24.05
CA THR A 245 6.95 2.39 -23.88
C THR A 245 5.60 2.47 -23.20
N GLU A 246 4.56 1.99 -23.87
CA GLU A 246 3.20 2.04 -23.34
C GLU A 246 3.08 1.23 -22.04
N GLY A 247 2.14 1.65 -21.19
CA GLY A 247 1.74 0.88 -20.03
C GLY A 247 1.28 -0.52 -20.42
N LYS A 248 1.57 -1.51 -19.58
CA LYS A 248 0.99 -2.85 -19.71
C LYS A 248 -0.08 -3.03 -18.64
N PRO A 249 -1.28 -3.53 -18.98
CA PRO A 249 -2.32 -3.74 -17.99
C PRO A 249 -1.90 -4.78 -16.95
N VAL A 250 -2.55 -4.74 -15.78
CA VAL A 250 -2.37 -5.74 -14.71
C VAL A 250 -3.66 -6.52 -14.56
N LYS A 251 -3.65 -7.81 -14.94
CA LYS A 251 -4.83 -8.67 -14.80
C LYS A 251 -4.92 -9.27 -13.41
N THR A 252 -6.10 -9.18 -12.80
CA THR A 252 -6.41 -9.76 -11.49
C THR A 252 -7.28 -11.02 -11.60
N THR A 253 -7.44 -11.74 -10.50
CA THR A 253 -8.34 -12.90 -10.36
C THR A 253 -9.79 -12.55 -9.98
N ILE A 254 -10.11 -11.26 -9.81
CA ILE A 254 -11.42 -10.82 -9.29
C ILE A 254 -12.52 -11.14 -10.30
N ASP A 255 -13.52 -11.93 -9.90
CA ASP A 255 -14.76 -12.12 -10.68
C ASP A 255 -15.69 -10.94 -10.39
N PRO A 256 -16.08 -10.15 -11.41
CA PRO A 256 -16.89 -8.94 -11.20
C PRO A 256 -18.27 -9.22 -10.58
N ARG A 257 -18.84 -10.42 -10.79
CA ARG A 257 -20.12 -10.83 -10.18
C ARG A 257 -19.93 -11.13 -8.70
N VAL A 258 -18.88 -11.86 -8.33
CA VAL A 258 -18.57 -12.17 -6.92
C VAL A 258 -18.21 -10.88 -6.17
N GLN A 259 -17.43 -9.99 -6.78
CA GLN A 259 -17.10 -8.68 -6.21
C GLN A 259 -18.34 -7.79 -6.04
N SER A 260 -19.24 -7.75 -7.04
CA SER A 260 -20.50 -7.00 -6.95
C SER A 260 -21.43 -7.57 -5.88
N ALA A 261 -21.58 -8.89 -5.80
CA ALA A 261 -22.38 -9.56 -4.77
C ALA A 261 -21.86 -9.26 -3.35
N ALA A 262 -20.53 -9.25 -3.17
CA ALA A 262 -19.87 -8.92 -1.91
C ALA A 262 -20.02 -7.43 -1.53
N ALA A 263 -19.87 -6.52 -2.50
CA ALA A 263 -20.09 -5.09 -2.28
C ALA A 263 -21.55 -4.79 -1.92
N ALA A 264 -22.52 -5.33 -2.67
CA ALA A 264 -23.94 -5.18 -2.41
C ALA A 264 -24.37 -5.81 -1.06
N ALA A 265 -23.68 -6.85 -0.58
CA ALA A 265 -23.92 -7.39 0.75
C ALA A 265 -23.55 -6.39 1.86
N LEU A 266 -22.42 -5.69 1.72
CA LEU A 266 -21.95 -4.66 2.65
C LEU A 266 -22.66 -3.29 2.52
N GLU A 267 -23.42 -3.07 1.44
CA GLU A 267 -24.14 -1.82 1.20
C GLU A 267 -25.08 -1.47 2.37
N GLY A 268 -25.01 -0.22 2.82
CA GLY A 268 -25.75 0.29 3.99
C GLY A 268 -25.11 0.00 5.35
N SER A 269 -24.00 -0.75 5.42
CA SER A 269 -23.28 -0.99 6.69
C SER A 269 -22.79 0.33 7.30
N LYS A 270 -23.16 0.56 8.57
CA LYS A 270 -22.62 1.65 9.41
C LYS A 270 -21.32 1.27 10.13
N LYS A 271 -20.94 -0.01 10.06
CA LYS A 271 -19.71 -0.56 10.66
C LYS A 271 -18.67 -0.73 9.56
N ASN A 272 -17.39 -0.59 9.92
CA ASN A 272 -16.31 -1.00 9.04
C ASN A 272 -16.43 -2.50 8.81
N ALA A 273 -16.39 -2.95 7.56
CA ALA A 273 -16.70 -4.31 7.18
C ALA A 273 -15.87 -4.78 5.99
N ALA A 274 -15.62 -6.08 5.91
CA ALA A 274 -14.95 -6.71 4.79
C ALA A 274 -15.61 -8.04 4.42
N ILE A 275 -15.65 -8.34 3.12
CA ILE A 275 -15.95 -9.68 2.61
C ILE A 275 -14.82 -10.08 1.66
N VAL A 276 -14.24 -11.24 1.90
CA VAL A 276 -13.30 -11.89 0.98
C VAL A 276 -13.94 -13.18 0.46
N ALA A 277 -13.77 -13.45 -0.83
CA ALA A 277 -14.11 -14.72 -1.44
C ALA A 277 -12.91 -15.30 -2.20
N VAL A 278 -12.71 -16.62 -2.09
CA VAL A 278 -11.60 -17.37 -2.69
C VAL A 278 -12.15 -18.62 -3.38
N ASP A 279 -11.62 -18.96 -4.56
CA ASP A 279 -11.82 -20.27 -5.20
C ASP A 279 -10.95 -21.32 -4.47
N PRO A 280 -11.55 -22.32 -3.80
CA PRO A 280 -10.80 -23.34 -3.06
C PRO A 280 -9.90 -24.23 -3.91
N ALA A 281 -10.22 -24.43 -5.20
CA ALA A 281 -9.47 -25.32 -6.07
C ALA A 281 -8.16 -24.69 -6.56
N THR A 282 -8.15 -23.37 -6.74
CA THR A 282 -7.03 -22.62 -7.34
C THR A 282 -6.31 -21.69 -6.36
N GLY A 283 -6.97 -21.23 -5.29
CA GLY A 283 -6.50 -20.13 -4.43
C GLY A 283 -6.80 -18.74 -5.01
N ASN A 284 -7.47 -18.64 -6.16
CA ASN A 284 -7.78 -17.33 -6.76
C ASN A 284 -8.70 -16.50 -5.85
N ILE A 285 -8.30 -15.26 -5.57
CA ILE A 285 -9.13 -14.29 -4.84
C ILE A 285 -10.21 -13.79 -5.80
N LEU A 286 -11.45 -14.20 -5.58
CA LEU A 286 -12.59 -13.87 -6.42
C LEU A 286 -13.19 -12.51 -6.06
N ALA A 287 -13.11 -12.11 -4.79
CA ALA A 287 -13.56 -10.80 -4.31
C ALA A 287 -12.80 -10.36 -3.05
N ALA A 288 -12.63 -9.04 -2.91
CA ALA A 288 -12.20 -8.37 -1.69
C ALA A 288 -12.95 -7.03 -1.56
N ALA A 289 -14.14 -7.09 -0.96
CA ALA A 289 -14.99 -5.92 -0.71
C ALA A 289 -14.67 -5.31 0.67
N ASN A 290 -14.67 -3.97 0.75
CA ASN A 290 -14.40 -3.21 1.97
C ASN A 290 -15.41 -2.06 2.07
N VAL A 291 -15.96 -1.82 3.26
CA VAL A 291 -16.75 -0.62 3.61
C VAL A 291 -16.20 -0.03 4.92
N PRO A 292 -16.03 1.29 5.04
CA PRO A 292 -15.91 2.25 3.94
C PRO A 292 -14.68 1.92 3.07
N SER A 293 -14.75 2.32 1.80
CA SER A 293 -13.64 2.17 0.86
C SER A 293 -12.43 2.99 1.32
N GLY A 294 -11.23 2.41 1.26
CA GLY A 294 -10.00 3.06 1.68
C GLY A 294 -8.94 2.01 2.04
N MET A 295 -8.74 1.76 3.33
CA MET A 295 -7.91 0.66 3.82
C MET A 295 -8.44 -0.69 3.31
N ASN A 296 -7.56 -1.51 2.76
CA ASN A 296 -7.88 -2.85 2.28
C ASN A 296 -7.89 -3.87 3.43
N ARG A 297 -8.81 -3.67 4.40
CA ARG A 297 -9.01 -4.53 5.58
C ARG A 297 -9.14 -6.00 5.21
N ALA A 298 -9.82 -6.27 4.10
CA ALA A 298 -10.01 -7.58 3.49
C ALA A 298 -8.68 -8.36 3.31
N LEU A 299 -7.62 -7.71 2.83
CA LEU A 299 -6.34 -8.37 2.53
C LEU A 299 -5.22 -8.08 3.55
N GLU A 300 -5.22 -6.88 4.15
CA GLU A 300 -4.10 -6.34 4.94
C GLU A 300 -4.44 -6.16 6.43
N GLY A 301 -5.72 -6.26 6.80
CA GLY A 301 -6.17 -6.05 8.17
C GLY A 301 -5.67 -7.11 9.15
N ARG A 302 -5.45 -6.70 10.40
CA ARG A 302 -4.90 -7.54 11.48
C ARG A 302 -5.86 -7.54 12.65
N TYR A 303 -6.40 -8.70 12.97
CA TYR A 303 -7.45 -8.83 13.99
C TYR A 303 -7.32 -10.16 14.72
N PRO A 304 -7.76 -10.26 15.99
CA PRO A 304 -8.07 -11.55 16.58
C PRO A 304 -9.23 -12.20 15.80
N PRO A 305 -9.07 -13.42 15.25
CA PRO A 305 -10.13 -14.11 14.54
C PRO A 305 -11.23 -14.64 15.48
N GLY A 306 -10.95 -14.77 16.78
CA GLY A 306 -11.88 -15.34 17.74
C GLY A 306 -12.31 -16.76 17.35
N SER A 307 -13.58 -17.09 17.63
CA SER A 307 -14.09 -18.46 17.47
C SER A 307 -14.11 -19.05 16.05
N THR A 308 -13.76 -18.30 14.99
CA THR A 308 -13.49 -18.90 13.66
C THR A 308 -12.21 -19.73 13.66
N PHE A 309 -11.19 -19.31 14.44
CA PHE A 309 -9.92 -20.02 14.59
C PHE A 309 -10.06 -21.41 15.23
N LYS A 310 -11.20 -21.70 15.86
CA LYS A 310 -11.53 -23.05 16.34
C LYS A 310 -11.51 -24.11 15.26
N VAL A 311 -11.57 -23.76 13.96
CA VAL A 311 -11.26 -24.69 12.86
C VAL A 311 -9.82 -25.23 12.97
N VAL A 312 -8.84 -24.34 13.19
CA VAL A 312 -7.42 -24.71 13.37
C VAL A 312 -7.20 -25.43 14.70
N THR A 313 -7.80 -24.95 15.79
CA THR A 313 -7.73 -25.66 17.10
C THR A 313 -8.36 -27.05 17.02
N THR A 314 -9.44 -27.22 16.25
CA THR A 314 -10.07 -28.53 16.03
C THR A 314 -9.15 -29.44 15.23
N ALA A 315 -8.51 -28.95 14.17
CA ALA A 315 -7.49 -29.72 13.45
C ALA A 315 -6.37 -30.21 14.40
N ALA A 316 -5.89 -29.34 15.30
CA ALA A 316 -4.90 -29.69 16.31
C ALA A 316 -5.40 -30.79 17.28
N LEU A 317 -6.62 -30.66 17.81
CA LEU A 317 -7.21 -31.63 18.74
C LEU A 317 -7.48 -33.00 18.08
N LEU A 318 -7.97 -33.00 16.83
CA LEU A 318 -8.15 -34.21 16.03
C LEU A 318 -6.79 -34.90 15.75
N GLN A 319 -5.73 -34.12 15.52
CA GLN A 319 -4.36 -34.65 15.36
C GLN A 319 -3.81 -35.28 16.66
N GLN A 320 -4.31 -34.88 17.83
CA GLN A 320 -4.02 -35.53 19.12
C GLN A 320 -4.99 -36.69 19.44
N GLY A 321 -5.75 -37.17 18.45
CA GLY A 321 -6.62 -38.35 18.58
C GLY A 321 -7.99 -38.09 19.21
N MET A 322 -8.40 -36.82 19.38
CA MET A 322 -9.76 -36.49 19.83
C MET A 322 -10.79 -36.89 18.77
N ASN A 323 -11.93 -37.44 19.18
CA ASN A 323 -13.03 -37.84 18.27
C ASN A 323 -14.15 -36.78 18.28
N PRO A 324 -14.73 -36.38 17.13
CA PRO A 324 -15.95 -35.55 17.10
C PRO A 324 -17.11 -36.03 17.98
N GLU A 325 -17.24 -37.34 18.21
CA GLU A 325 -18.24 -37.95 19.11
C GLU A 325 -17.80 -38.03 20.59
N GLU A 326 -16.55 -37.66 20.93
CA GLU A 326 -16.08 -37.65 22.32
C GLU A 326 -16.88 -36.63 23.14
N ARG A 327 -17.23 -36.99 24.38
CA ARG A 327 -17.95 -36.10 25.30
C ARG A 327 -17.16 -34.82 25.53
N ALA A 328 -17.83 -33.68 25.35
CA ALA A 328 -17.28 -32.34 25.42
C ALA A 328 -18.21 -31.46 26.26
N ASP A 329 -18.00 -31.50 27.58
CA ASP A 329 -18.77 -30.66 28.50
C ASP A 329 -18.48 -29.16 28.22
N CYS A 330 -19.55 -28.38 28.08
CA CYS A 330 -19.51 -26.93 27.89
C CYS A 330 -20.01 -26.21 29.16
N PRO A 331 -19.19 -26.12 30.21
CA PRO A 331 -19.56 -25.45 31.46
C PRO A 331 -19.66 -23.93 31.26
N LYS A 332 -20.33 -23.25 32.20
CA LYS A 332 -20.52 -21.79 32.16
C LYS A 332 -19.19 -21.01 32.14
N PHE A 333 -18.21 -21.50 32.89
CA PHE A 333 -16.87 -20.92 33.03
C PHE A 333 -15.78 -21.98 32.90
N ALA A 334 -14.64 -21.59 32.34
CA ALA A 334 -13.37 -22.30 32.44
C ALA A 334 -12.35 -21.41 33.15
N HIS A 335 -11.52 -21.98 34.02
CA HIS A 335 -10.55 -21.23 34.82
C HIS A 335 -9.12 -21.70 34.55
N VAL A 336 -8.21 -20.76 34.27
CA VAL A 336 -6.79 -21.01 34.00
C VAL A 336 -5.96 -19.99 34.76
N ASN A 337 -5.19 -20.46 35.75
CA ASN A 337 -4.32 -19.67 36.63
C ASN A 337 -4.93 -18.33 37.08
N GLY A 338 -6.17 -18.36 37.58
CA GLY A 338 -6.89 -17.19 38.10
C GLY A 338 -7.66 -16.37 37.05
N GLN A 339 -7.47 -16.61 35.75
CA GLN A 339 -8.29 -16.03 34.68
C GLN A 339 -9.53 -16.89 34.43
N SER A 340 -10.70 -16.25 34.37
CA SER A 340 -11.95 -16.88 33.93
C SER A 340 -12.15 -16.66 32.42
N PHE A 341 -12.71 -17.67 31.76
CA PHE A 341 -13.13 -17.66 30.37
C PHE A 341 -14.60 -18.11 30.31
N GLU A 342 -15.40 -17.45 29.49
CA GLU A 342 -16.83 -17.72 29.37
C GLU A 342 -17.28 -17.83 27.91
N ASN A 343 -18.50 -18.34 27.72
CA ASN A 343 -19.19 -18.35 26.44
C ASN A 343 -19.89 -16.99 26.22
N GLN A 344 -20.19 -16.64 24.97
CA GLN A 344 -21.07 -15.50 24.69
C GLN A 344 -22.38 -15.69 25.47
N ASP A 345 -22.87 -14.63 26.14
CA ASP A 345 -24.07 -14.65 26.98
C ASP A 345 -24.07 -15.75 28.07
N GLN A 346 -22.87 -16.26 28.40
CA GLN A 346 -22.60 -17.31 29.38
C GLN A 346 -23.41 -18.61 29.16
N PHE A 347 -23.74 -18.94 27.90
CA PHE A 347 -24.49 -20.17 27.60
C PHE A 347 -23.79 -21.44 28.07
N THR A 348 -24.53 -22.53 28.24
CA THR A 348 -24.02 -23.89 28.43
C THR A 348 -24.65 -24.85 27.43
N LEU A 349 -24.05 -26.01 27.21
CA LEU A 349 -24.66 -27.11 26.45
C LEU A 349 -25.12 -28.22 27.41
N PRO A 350 -26.12 -29.04 27.03
CA PRO A 350 -26.58 -30.17 27.85
C PRO A 350 -25.45 -31.13 28.25
N ALA A 351 -25.60 -31.77 29.41
CA ALA A 351 -24.66 -32.81 29.83
C ALA A 351 -24.68 -33.97 28.82
N GLY A 352 -23.49 -34.42 28.40
CA GLY A 352 -23.35 -35.44 27.35
C GLY A 352 -23.23 -34.91 25.92
N SER A 353 -23.22 -33.58 25.71
CA SER A 353 -22.83 -32.99 24.43
C SER A 353 -21.46 -33.48 23.94
N THR A 354 -21.32 -33.58 22.63
CA THR A 354 -20.13 -34.06 21.91
C THR A 354 -19.21 -32.93 21.49
N PHE A 355 -17.97 -33.26 21.10
CA PHE A 355 -17.03 -32.29 20.52
C PHE A 355 -17.62 -31.60 19.28
N ARG A 356 -18.39 -32.32 18.45
CA ARG A 356 -19.18 -31.73 17.36
C ARG A 356 -20.14 -30.66 17.87
N ASP A 357 -20.90 -30.92 18.93
CA ASP A 357 -21.87 -29.95 19.47
C ASP A 357 -21.17 -28.70 20.02
N SER A 358 -20.08 -28.91 20.77
CA SER A 358 -19.23 -27.82 21.27
C SER A 358 -18.63 -26.96 20.15
N PHE A 359 -18.30 -27.54 19.00
CA PHE A 359 -17.89 -26.80 17.80
C PHE A 359 -19.09 -26.08 17.14
N ALA A 360 -20.20 -26.79 16.95
CA ALA A 360 -21.41 -26.32 16.27
C ALA A 360 -21.98 -25.06 16.93
N HIS A 361 -22.14 -25.10 18.26
CA HIS A 361 -22.60 -23.99 19.07
C HIS A 361 -21.48 -23.04 19.52
N SER A 362 -20.23 -23.28 19.10
CA SER A 362 -19.10 -22.39 19.35
C SER A 362 -18.71 -22.21 20.83
N CYS A 363 -18.83 -23.25 21.66
CA CYS A 363 -18.43 -23.22 23.07
C CYS A 363 -16.96 -22.77 23.23
N ASN A 364 -16.68 -21.74 24.03
CA ASN A 364 -15.32 -21.30 24.40
C ASN A 364 -14.73 -22.19 25.49
N THR A 365 -15.52 -22.46 26.54
CA THR A 365 -15.03 -23.12 27.77
C THR A 365 -14.54 -24.54 27.52
N PHE A 366 -15.17 -25.29 26.61
CA PHE A 366 -14.69 -26.59 26.16
C PHE A 366 -13.29 -26.51 25.49
N PHE A 367 -13.06 -25.55 24.58
CA PHE A 367 -11.77 -25.40 23.89
C PHE A 367 -10.66 -24.99 24.87
N VAL A 368 -10.97 -24.07 25.79
CA VAL A 368 -10.07 -23.63 26.88
C VAL A 368 -9.71 -24.79 27.82
N ASN A 369 -10.67 -25.66 28.16
CA ASN A 369 -10.42 -26.84 28.98
C ASN A 369 -9.63 -27.92 28.22
N SER A 370 -9.86 -28.06 26.91
CA SER A 370 -9.15 -29.01 26.03
C SER A 370 -7.69 -28.64 25.75
N ARG A 371 -7.23 -27.44 26.16
CA ARG A 371 -5.83 -27.00 25.99
C ARG A 371 -4.79 -27.95 26.60
N SER A 372 -5.16 -28.77 27.58
CA SER A 372 -4.27 -29.75 28.22
C SER A 372 -3.91 -30.92 27.29
N LYS A 373 -4.69 -31.16 26.23
CA LYS A 373 -4.34 -32.08 25.15
C LYS A 373 -3.35 -31.47 24.14
N LEU A 374 -3.00 -30.19 24.26
CA LEU A 374 -2.16 -29.45 23.30
C LEU A 374 -0.83 -29.00 23.92
N SER A 375 0.25 -29.17 23.15
CA SER A 375 1.53 -28.51 23.46
C SER A 375 1.46 -27.02 23.10
N GLU A 376 2.40 -26.25 23.62
CA GLU A 376 2.60 -24.82 23.36
C GLU A 376 2.77 -24.50 21.87
N SER A 377 3.23 -25.47 21.08
CA SER A 377 3.45 -25.34 19.64
C SER A 377 2.35 -25.97 18.77
N SER A 378 1.42 -26.73 19.35
CA SER A 378 0.43 -27.52 18.58
C SER A 378 -0.50 -26.63 17.74
N LEU A 379 -0.86 -25.44 18.22
CA LEU A 379 -1.66 -24.48 17.44
C LEU A 379 -0.89 -23.92 16.24
N LYS A 380 0.40 -23.60 16.41
CA LYS A 380 1.28 -23.16 15.31
C LYS A 380 1.46 -24.26 14.26
N GLN A 381 1.76 -25.49 14.69
CA GLN A 381 1.93 -26.64 13.79
C GLN A 381 0.64 -26.94 13.00
N ALA A 382 -0.53 -26.85 13.63
CA ALA A 382 -1.81 -27.00 12.93
C ALA A 382 -2.04 -25.85 11.93
N ALA A 383 -1.71 -24.61 12.29
CA ALA A 383 -1.86 -23.44 11.44
C ALA A 383 -0.97 -23.48 10.18
N GLU A 384 0.20 -24.11 10.25
CA GLU A 384 1.08 -24.34 9.09
C GLU A 384 0.39 -25.14 7.98
N ALA A 385 -0.47 -26.10 8.31
CA ALA A 385 -1.27 -26.85 7.32
C ALA A 385 -2.37 -26.03 6.64
N PHE A 386 -2.70 -24.85 7.20
CA PHE A 386 -3.53 -23.81 6.58
C PHE A 386 -2.70 -22.70 5.93
N GLY A 387 -1.38 -22.91 5.77
CA GLY A 387 -0.45 -21.97 5.14
C GLY A 387 -0.04 -20.77 5.99
N ILE A 388 -0.41 -20.74 7.28
CA ILE A 388 -0.08 -19.63 8.19
C ILE A 388 1.33 -19.84 8.77
N GLY A 389 2.10 -18.76 8.87
CA GLY A 389 3.52 -18.80 9.31
C GLY A 389 4.52 -18.82 8.15
N GLY A 390 4.05 -18.87 6.91
CA GLY A 390 4.81 -18.53 5.71
C GLY A 390 4.63 -17.07 5.28
N THR A 391 5.16 -16.72 4.11
CA THR A 391 4.87 -15.47 3.40
C THR A 391 4.26 -15.83 2.06
N TRP A 392 3.11 -15.23 1.72
CA TRP A 392 2.36 -15.55 0.51
C TRP A 392 2.77 -14.64 -0.65
N ASP A 393 3.09 -15.24 -1.79
CA ASP A 393 3.33 -14.53 -3.04
C ASP A 393 2.00 -14.32 -3.77
N VAL A 394 1.18 -13.39 -3.27
CA VAL A 394 -0.21 -13.16 -3.73
C VAL A 394 -0.27 -12.28 -4.99
N GLY A 395 0.81 -11.55 -5.30
CA GLY A 395 0.75 -10.44 -6.26
C GLY A 395 0.08 -9.18 -5.71
N ALA A 396 -0.07 -9.07 -4.39
CA ALA A 396 -0.60 -7.90 -3.68
C ALA A 396 0.17 -7.68 -2.38
N SER A 397 -0.17 -6.62 -1.64
CA SER A 397 0.15 -6.53 -0.22
C SER A 397 -0.91 -7.30 0.57
N THR A 398 -0.49 -8.14 1.50
CA THR A 398 -1.37 -8.95 2.35
C THR A 398 -0.82 -9.06 3.76
N PHE A 399 -1.70 -9.41 4.70
CA PHE A 399 -1.30 -9.99 5.97
C PHE A 399 -1.71 -11.46 6.02
N ASP A 400 -0.70 -12.33 6.08
CA ASP A 400 -0.83 -13.79 5.90
C ASP A 400 -1.08 -14.53 7.23
N GLY A 401 -1.35 -13.77 8.31
CA GLY A 401 -1.68 -14.30 9.63
C GLY A 401 -0.47 -14.53 10.54
N SER A 402 -0.75 -14.71 11.84
CA SER A 402 0.24 -14.98 12.87
C SER A 402 -0.34 -15.91 13.92
N VAL A 403 0.34 -17.04 14.18
CA VAL A 403 0.05 -17.96 15.27
C VAL A 403 1.36 -18.23 16.03
N PRO A 404 1.70 -17.41 17.02
CA PRO A 404 2.91 -17.60 17.83
C PRO A 404 2.86 -18.89 18.64
N VAL A 405 4.04 -19.42 19.02
CA VAL A 405 4.13 -20.45 20.06
C VAL A 405 3.64 -19.86 21.39
N SER A 406 2.79 -20.59 22.09
CA SER A 406 2.24 -20.09 23.36
C SER A 406 3.32 -19.99 24.43
N ASN A 407 3.32 -18.90 25.22
CA ASN A 407 4.35 -18.65 26.24
C ASN A 407 3.84 -18.66 27.68
N SER A 408 2.56 -18.95 27.89
CA SER A 408 1.95 -19.20 29.20
C SER A 408 0.68 -20.02 29.05
N GLU A 409 0.20 -20.62 30.14
CA GLU A 409 -1.08 -21.36 30.15
C GLU A 409 -2.28 -20.49 29.76
N ASN A 410 -2.30 -19.21 30.18
CA ASN A 410 -3.38 -18.27 29.85
C ASN A 410 -3.34 -17.84 28.39
N ASP A 411 -2.14 -17.61 27.85
CA ASP A 411 -1.93 -17.33 26.42
C ASP A 411 -2.30 -18.55 25.57
N LYS A 412 -1.95 -19.78 25.99
CA LYS A 412 -2.41 -21.02 25.34
C LYS A 412 -3.93 -21.15 25.37
N ALA A 413 -4.54 -20.94 26.54
CA ALA A 413 -6.00 -20.96 26.73
C ALA A 413 -6.71 -19.98 25.79
N ALA A 414 -6.32 -18.71 25.78
CA ALA A 414 -6.88 -17.70 24.88
C ALA A 414 -6.62 -18.03 23.40
N SER A 415 -5.44 -18.55 23.06
CA SER A 415 -5.11 -18.94 21.68
C SER A 415 -6.02 -20.08 21.16
N THR A 416 -6.47 -21.01 22.02
CA THR A 416 -7.43 -22.08 21.60
C THR A 416 -8.74 -21.54 21.00
N ILE A 417 -9.12 -20.33 21.37
CA ILE A 417 -10.34 -19.64 20.92
C ILE A 417 -10.06 -18.45 20.00
N GLY A 418 -8.85 -18.35 19.43
CA GLY A 418 -8.47 -17.30 18.48
C GLY A 418 -8.26 -15.92 19.08
N GLN A 419 -7.86 -15.86 20.35
CA GLN A 419 -7.55 -14.64 21.10
C GLN A 419 -6.05 -14.55 21.45
N ALA A 420 -5.69 -13.63 22.36
CA ALA A 420 -4.32 -13.28 22.75
C ALA A 420 -3.48 -12.76 21.59
N ARG A 421 -2.54 -13.57 21.06
CA ARG A 421 -1.58 -13.15 20.02
C ARG A 421 -1.82 -13.83 18.66
N VAL A 422 -2.94 -14.54 18.53
CA VAL A 422 -3.41 -15.04 17.24
C VAL A 422 -3.98 -13.87 16.44
N GLU A 423 -3.39 -13.57 15.29
CA GLU A 423 -3.87 -12.53 14.37
C GLU A 423 -4.16 -13.11 12.98
N ALA A 424 -5.20 -12.62 12.33
CA ALA A 424 -5.50 -12.96 10.93
C ALA A 424 -6.12 -11.79 10.17
N SER A 425 -6.01 -11.84 8.85
CA SER A 425 -6.82 -11.04 7.92
C SER A 425 -8.08 -11.81 7.51
N PRO A 426 -9.12 -11.13 6.98
CA PRO A 426 -10.25 -11.79 6.33
C PRO A 426 -9.83 -12.72 5.18
N LEU A 427 -8.75 -12.41 4.47
CA LEU A 427 -8.16 -13.31 3.47
C LEU A 427 -7.69 -14.64 4.08
N VAL A 428 -6.95 -14.59 5.20
CA VAL A 428 -6.50 -15.80 5.92
C VAL A 428 -7.69 -16.62 6.40
N MET A 429 -8.71 -15.95 6.93
CA MET A 429 -9.94 -16.58 7.41
C MET A 429 -10.75 -17.24 6.28
N ALA A 430 -10.81 -16.62 5.08
CA ALA A 430 -11.38 -17.24 3.89
C ALA A 430 -10.53 -18.43 3.39
N SER A 431 -9.21 -18.31 3.45
CA SER A 431 -8.25 -19.36 3.06
C SER A 431 -8.33 -20.60 3.96
N ILE A 432 -8.61 -20.44 5.26
CA ILE A 432 -8.90 -21.57 6.17
C ILE A 432 -10.14 -22.34 5.69
N ALA A 433 -11.24 -21.65 5.39
CA ALA A 433 -12.46 -22.30 4.89
C ALA A 433 -12.23 -22.95 3.51
N ALA A 434 -11.47 -22.30 2.63
CA ALA A 434 -11.04 -22.88 1.35
C ALA A 434 -10.25 -24.17 1.54
N THR A 435 -9.30 -24.18 2.49
CA THR A 435 -8.46 -25.33 2.83
C THR A 435 -9.29 -26.52 3.34
N VAL A 436 -10.32 -26.30 4.17
CA VAL A 436 -11.23 -27.37 4.61
C VAL A 436 -12.06 -27.92 3.45
N LYS A 437 -12.56 -27.06 2.55
CA LYS A 437 -13.30 -27.51 1.37
C LYS A 437 -12.40 -28.33 0.44
N GLN A 438 -11.24 -27.83 0.08
CA GLN A 438 -10.32 -28.48 -0.85
C GLN A 438 -9.62 -29.70 -0.25
N GLY A 439 -9.40 -29.71 1.07
CA GLY A 439 -8.65 -30.73 1.82
C GLY A 439 -7.14 -30.51 1.84
N GLU A 440 -6.65 -29.49 1.13
CA GLU A 440 -5.27 -29.00 1.20
C GLU A 440 -5.26 -27.49 0.96
N PHE A 441 -4.24 -26.80 1.48
CA PHE A 441 -4.07 -25.37 1.28
C PHE A 441 -3.70 -25.06 -0.18
N LYS A 442 -4.39 -24.06 -0.75
CA LYS A 442 -4.01 -23.38 -1.99
C LYS A 442 -3.69 -21.94 -1.63
N GLN A 443 -2.46 -21.51 -1.89
CA GLN A 443 -2.05 -20.15 -1.57
C GLN A 443 -2.96 -19.14 -2.29
N PRO A 444 -3.48 -18.13 -1.58
CA PRO A 444 -4.18 -17.03 -2.23
C PRO A 444 -3.37 -16.37 -3.36
N VAL A 445 -4.05 -16.02 -4.44
CA VAL A 445 -3.51 -15.31 -5.61
C VAL A 445 -4.47 -14.20 -6.02
N LEU A 446 -3.95 -12.98 -6.20
CA LEU A 446 -4.69 -11.85 -6.79
C LEU A 446 -4.20 -11.48 -8.19
N VAL A 447 -2.88 -11.49 -8.42
CA VAL A 447 -2.25 -11.12 -9.71
C VAL A 447 -1.38 -12.28 -10.17
N PRO A 448 -1.90 -13.24 -10.97
CA PRO A 448 -1.21 -14.48 -11.32
C PRO A 448 0.15 -14.25 -11.98
N ASP A 449 0.23 -13.27 -12.88
CA ASP A 449 1.47 -12.92 -13.60
C ASP A 449 2.59 -12.42 -12.69
N ALA A 450 2.26 -11.96 -11.48
CA ALA A 450 3.24 -11.51 -10.50
C ALA A 450 3.75 -12.64 -9.59
N VAL A 451 3.00 -13.74 -9.46
CA VAL A 451 3.39 -14.89 -8.63
C VAL A 451 4.58 -15.61 -9.26
N LYS A 452 5.60 -15.90 -8.44
CA LYS A 452 6.85 -16.60 -8.81
C LYS A 452 7.19 -17.74 -7.85
N LYS A 453 6.86 -17.61 -6.57
CA LYS A 453 7.22 -18.58 -5.52
C LYS A 453 6.05 -18.79 -4.55
N PRO A 454 4.98 -19.49 -4.98
CA PRO A 454 3.82 -19.72 -4.12
C PRO A 454 4.21 -20.60 -2.91
N HIS A 455 3.85 -20.14 -1.72
CA HIS A 455 4.03 -20.85 -0.46
C HIS A 455 3.34 -22.22 -0.48
N GLN A 456 3.98 -23.22 0.12
CA GLN A 456 3.49 -24.58 0.23
C GLN A 456 3.32 -24.94 1.71
N ALA A 457 2.21 -25.61 2.02
CA ALA A 457 1.85 -26.03 3.37
C ALA A 457 1.93 -27.57 3.52
N PRO A 458 2.17 -28.10 4.73
CA PRO A 458 1.91 -29.49 5.04
C PRO A 458 0.45 -29.89 4.77
N ARG A 459 0.20 -31.13 4.36
CA ARG A 459 -1.16 -31.64 4.18
C ARG A 459 -1.75 -32.14 5.51
N MET A 460 -3.02 -31.83 5.76
CA MET A 460 -3.80 -32.50 6.80
C MET A 460 -4.11 -33.95 6.41
N ALA A 461 -4.28 -34.82 7.40
CA ALA A 461 -4.76 -36.17 7.17
C ALA A 461 -6.24 -36.15 6.69
N PRO A 462 -6.66 -36.98 5.71
CA PRO A 462 -8.01 -36.93 5.15
C PRO A 462 -9.13 -37.02 6.20
N GLY A 463 -8.99 -37.90 7.21
CA GLY A 463 -9.98 -38.03 8.29
C GLY A 463 -10.14 -36.78 9.17
N ILE A 464 -9.09 -35.95 9.29
CA ILE A 464 -9.17 -34.64 9.97
C ILE A 464 -10.00 -33.68 9.10
N VAL A 465 -9.74 -33.66 7.79
CA VAL A 465 -10.47 -32.83 6.83
C VAL A 465 -11.96 -33.19 6.81
N ASP A 466 -12.29 -34.48 6.73
CA ASP A 466 -13.70 -34.92 6.68
C ASP A 466 -14.43 -34.67 8.00
N SER A 467 -13.74 -34.77 9.14
CA SER A 467 -14.26 -34.35 10.44
C SER A 467 -14.54 -32.84 10.47
N LEU A 468 -13.61 -32.00 10.00
CA LEU A 468 -13.80 -30.55 9.91
C LEU A 468 -14.96 -30.17 8.97
N ARG A 469 -15.11 -30.86 7.84
CA ARG A 469 -16.24 -30.69 6.92
C ARG A 469 -17.56 -31.01 7.63
N SER A 470 -17.67 -32.17 8.29
CA SER A 470 -18.85 -32.56 9.08
C SER A 470 -19.19 -31.53 10.18
N MET A 471 -18.18 -31.06 10.92
CA MET A 471 -18.36 -30.10 12.01
C MET A 471 -18.73 -28.69 11.51
N MET A 472 -18.16 -28.23 10.40
CA MET A 472 -18.59 -26.97 9.75
C MET A 472 -19.99 -27.07 9.14
N ARG A 473 -20.45 -28.26 8.77
CA ARG A 473 -21.86 -28.47 8.38
C ARG A 473 -22.78 -28.35 9.59
N SER A 474 -22.44 -28.98 10.72
CA SER A 474 -23.27 -28.96 11.94
C SER A 474 -23.45 -27.55 12.52
N THR A 475 -22.46 -26.66 12.36
CA THR A 475 -22.65 -25.23 12.69
C THR A 475 -23.83 -24.59 11.95
N VAL A 476 -24.16 -25.00 10.72
CA VAL A 476 -25.27 -24.44 9.93
C VAL A 476 -26.59 -25.19 10.16
N THR A 477 -26.55 -26.53 10.24
CA THR A 477 -27.76 -27.33 10.42
C THR A 477 -28.34 -27.19 11.82
N ASP A 478 -27.50 -27.15 12.85
CA ASP A 478 -27.91 -27.32 14.25
C ASP A 478 -27.37 -26.21 15.17
N GLY A 479 -26.19 -25.67 14.82
CA GLY A 479 -25.43 -24.72 15.64
C GLY A 479 -25.63 -23.23 15.33
N ALA A 480 -24.61 -22.44 15.65
CA ALA A 480 -24.63 -20.97 15.68
C ALA A 480 -24.59 -20.26 14.30
N GLY A 481 -24.62 -21.00 13.19
CA GLY A 481 -24.63 -20.50 11.81
C GLY A 481 -25.99 -20.67 11.12
N ASP A 482 -27.07 -20.69 11.90
CA ASP A 482 -28.45 -20.89 11.46
C ASP A 482 -28.96 -19.86 10.44
N ALA A 483 -28.39 -18.64 10.43
CA ALA A 483 -28.62 -17.64 9.38
C ALA A 483 -28.32 -18.14 7.95
N LEU A 484 -27.54 -19.21 7.78
CA LEU A 484 -27.26 -19.86 6.50
C LEU A 484 -28.14 -21.11 6.23
N ARG A 485 -29.02 -21.47 7.16
CA ARG A 485 -29.87 -22.66 7.06
C ARG A 485 -30.92 -22.48 5.96
N GLY A 486 -31.10 -23.50 5.12
CA GLY A 486 -32.04 -23.47 3.99
C GLY A 486 -31.54 -22.72 2.75
N LEU A 487 -30.40 -22.02 2.80
CA LEU A 487 -29.79 -21.44 1.61
C LEU A 487 -29.30 -22.55 0.66
N GLY A 488 -29.43 -22.27 -0.64
CA GLY A 488 -28.81 -23.08 -1.69
C GLY A 488 -27.29 -23.11 -1.57
N GLY A 489 -26.67 -24.11 -2.19
CA GLY A 489 -25.22 -24.29 -2.23
C GLY A 489 -24.64 -25.29 -1.21
N GLN A 490 -25.47 -25.72 -0.25
CA GLN A 490 -25.07 -26.48 0.94
C GLN A 490 -23.97 -25.77 1.77
N PRO A 491 -24.30 -24.67 2.49
CA PRO A 491 -23.31 -23.93 3.26
C PRO A 491 -22.70 -24.75 4.40
N HIS A 492 -21.39 -24.59 4.57
CA HIS A 492 -20.60 -25.06 5.70
C HIS A 492 -19.90 -23.84 6.29
N ALA A 493 -19.93 -23.64 7.61
CA ALA A 493 -19.47 -22.39 8.20
C ALA A 493 -18.87 -22.53 9.60
N LYS A 494 -18.20 -21.48 10.05
CA LYS A 494 -17.89 -21.25 11.47
C LYS A 494 -18.06 -19.77 11.81
N THR A 495 -18.78 -19.50 12.90
CA THR A 495 -18.93 -18.17 13.50
C THR A 495 -17.72 -17.78 14.36
N GLY A 496 -17.48 -16.49 14.52
CA GLY A 496 -16.54 -15.94 15.49
C GLY A 496 -17.05 -14.65 16.13
N THR A 497 -16.79 -14.52 17.42
CA THR A 497 -16.86 -13.26 18.15
C THR A 497 -15.48 -13.08 18.78
N ALA A 498 -14.87 -11.90 18.61
CA ALA A 498 -13.54 -11.61 19.14
C ALA A 498 -13.55 -10.28 19.91
N GLU A 499 -13.33 -10.36 21.22
CA GLU A 499 -13.30 -9.21 22.13
C GLU A 499 -12.03 -8.39 21.94
N PHE A 500 -12.14 -7.06 22.01
CA PHE A 500 -11.04 -6.12 21.92
C PHE A 500 -11.26 -4.86 22.76
N GLY A 501 -10.19 -4.09 22.97
CA GLY A 501 -10.20 -2.87 23.78
C GLY A 501 -10.22 -3.12 25.28
N THR A 502 -10.51 -2.08 26.06
CA THR A 502 -10.48 -2.09 27.54
C THR A 502 -11.84 -1.77 28.18
N GLU A 503 -12.90 -1.70 27.36
CA GLU A 503 -14.26 -1.38 27.79
C GLU A 503 -14.92 -2.56 28.52
N LYS A 504 -16.01 -2.30 29.25
CA LYS A 504 -16.77 -3.32 30.01
C LYS A 504 -18.28 -3.14 29.77
N PRO A 505 -18.97 -4.06 29.07
CA PRO A 505 -18.39 -5.22 28.36
C PRO A 505 -17.40 -4.79 27.27
N PRO A 506 -16.45 -5.66 26.88
CA PRO A 506 -15.50 -5.34 25.81
C PRO A 506 -16.24 -5.21 24.46
N LYS A 507 -15.66 -4.43 23.54
CA LYS A 507 -16.14 -4.36 22.17
C LYS A 507 -15.80 -5.64 21.43
N THR A 508 -16.57 -5.98 20.39
CA THR A 508 -16.42 -7.25 19.67
C THR A 508 -16.34 -7.08 18.16
N HIS A 509 -15.44 -7.82 17.52
CA HIS A 509 -15.46 -8.07 16.08
C HIS A 509 -16.34 -9.29 15.79
N ALA A 510 -17.29 -9.14 14.87
CA ALA A 510 -18.14 -10.23 14.42
C ALA A 510 -17.55 -10.86 13.16
N TRP A 511 -17.47 -12.18 13.15
CA TRP A 511 -16.86 -12.98 12.09
C TRP A 511 -17.78 -14.12 11.64
N MET A 512 -17.78 -14.40 10.34
CA MET A 512 -18.21 -15.69 9.82
C MET A 512 -17.32 -16.13 8.67
N ILE A 513 -16.82 -17.37 8.72
CA ILE A 513 -16.15 -18.03 7.59
C ILE A 513 -17.00 -19.17 7.07
N GLY A 514 -16.86 -19.53 5.80
CA GLY A 514 -17.55 -20.69 5.25
C GLY A 514 -17.20 -21.02 3.81
N TYR A 515 -17.83 -22.07 3.31
CA TYR A 515 -17.75 -22.49 1.91
C TYR A 515 -19.08 -23.13 1.47
N GLN A 516 -19.35 -23.11 0.16
CA GLN A 516 -20.48 -23.84 -0.42
C GLN A 516 -20.05 -25.26 -0.76
N GLY A 517 -20.86 -26.25 -0.43
CA GLY A 517 -20.60 -27.65 -0.78
C GLY A 517 -20.51 -27.85 -2.29
N ASP A 518 -21.50 -27.36 -3.04
CA ASP A 518 -21.68 -27.62 -4.48
C ASP A 518 -20.96 -26.62 -5.43
N ARG A 519 -20.48 -25.49 -4.92
CA ARG A 519 -19.82 -24.42 -5.69
C ARG A 519 -18.40 -24.18 -5.21
N ASN A 520 -17.49 -23.81 -6.12
CA ASN A 520 -16.10 -23.48 -5.79
C ASN A 520 -15.97 -22.06 -5.23
N ILE A 521 -16.53 -21.84 -4.04
CA ILE A 521 -16.36 -20.61 -3.28
C ILE A 521 -16.24 -20.87 -1.79
N ALA A 522 -15.23 -20.27 -1.19
CA ALA A 522 -15.08 -20.07 0.25
C ALA A 522 -15.01 -18.57 0.54
N TRP A 523 -15.41 -18.15 1.75
CA TRP A 523 -15.50 -16.75 2.12
C TRP A 523 -15.16 -16.49 3.60
N SER A 524 -14.90 -15.21 3.87
CA SER A 524 -14.91 -14.63 5.21
C SER A 524 -15.69 -13.32 5.19
N VAL A 525 -16.51 -13.10 6.22
CA VAL A 525 -17.14 -11.84 6.57
C VAL A 525 -16.55 -11.36 7.90
N LEU A 526 -16.14 -10.09 7.94
CA LEU A 526 -15.75 -9.36 9.14
C LEU A 526 -16.60 -8.10 9.27
N LEU A 527 -17.12 -7.84 10.47
CA LEU A 527 -17.64 -6.55 10.91
C LEU A 527 -16.82 -6.06 12.12
N GLU A 528 -16.09 -4.95 11.97
CA GLU A 528 -15.41 -4.31 13.10
C GLU A 528 -16.44 -3.68 14.04
N ASP A 529 -16.22 -3.77 15.36
CA ASP A 529 -17.21 -3.33 16.38
C ASP A 529 -18.63 -3.90 16.14
N GLY A 530 -18.70 -5.10 15.53
CA GLY A 530 -19.87 -5.62 14.84
C GLY A 530 -20.78 -6.54 15.65
N GLY A 531 -20.52 -6.80 16.94
CA GLY A 531 -21.38 -7.66 17.75
C GLY A 531 -21.00 -9.15 17.67
N SER A 532 -21.94 -10.01 17.30
CA SER A 532 -21.79 -11.47 17.28
C SER A 532 -21.64 -12.05 15.88
N GLY A 533 -20.75 -13.02 15.72
CA GLY A 533 -20.54 -13.71 14.43
C GLY A 533 -21.78 -14.42 13.87
N GLY A 534 -22.70 -14.87 14.73
CA GLY A 534 -23.96 -15.50 14.30
C GLY A 534 -25.02 -14.47 13.91
N ALA A 535 -25.33 -13.55 14.84
CA ALA A 535 -26.44 -12.60 14.68
C ALA A 535 -26.14 -11.45 13.69
N ASP A 536 -24.88 -11.01 13.57
CA ASP A 536 -24.52 -9.83 12.79
C ASP A 536 -23.77 -10.19 11.50
N ALA A 537 -22.71 -11.00 11.59
CA ALA A 537 -21.96 -11.43 10.40
C ALA A 537 -22.69 -12.52 9.58
N GLY A 538 -23.54 -13.34 10.22
CA GLY A 538 -24.33 -14.39 9.58
C GLY A 538 -25.31 -13.86 8.52
N PRO A 539 -26.18 -12.88 8.83
CA PRO A 539 -27.06 -12.27 7.84
C PRO A 539 -26.33 -11.58 6.67
N VAL A 540 -25.15 -11.01 6.92
CA VAL A 540 -24.31 -10.42 5.85
C VAL A 540 -23.76 -11.52 4.92
N ALA A 541 -23.31 -12.66 5.47
CA ALA A 541 -22.94 -13.83 4.68
C ALA A 541 -24.14 -14.40 3.90
N ALA A 542 -25.32 -14.48 4.51
CA ALA A 542 -26.55 -14.93 3.85
C ALA A 542 -26.94 -14.02 2.67
N LYS A 543 -26.86 -12.70 2.84
CA LYS A 543 -27.09 -11.70 1.79
C LYS A 543 -26.09 -11.84 0.65
N PHE A 544 -24.79 -11.99 0.95
CA PHE A 544 -23.75 -12.25 -0.05
C PHE A 544 -24.01 -13.50 -0.91
N LEU A 545 -24.32 -14.63 -0.27
CA LEU A 545 -24.58 -15.88 -0.96
C LEU A 545 -25.86 -15.83 -1.79
N SER A 546 -26.89 -15.12 -1.31
CA SER A 546 -28.15 -14.90 -2.03
C SER A 546 -27.94 -14.04 -3.27
N ASN A 547 -27.19 -12.94 -3.15
CA ASN A 547 -26.81 -12.09 -4.28
C ASN A 547 -26.05 -12.88 -5.36
N LEU A 548 -25.13 -13.76 -4.95
CA LEU A 548 -24.35 -14.63 -5.86
C LEU A 548 -25.17 -15.78 -6.47
N ALA A 549 -26.33 -16.12 -5.93
CA ALA A 549 -27.25 -17.08 -6.52
C ALA A 549 -28.21 -16.45 -7.55
N ALA A 550 -28.34 -15.13 -7.56
CA ALA A 550 -29.28 -14.38 -8.39
C ALA A 550 -28.68 -13.81 -9.70
N GLY A 551 -27.37 -13.93 -9.92
CA GLY A 551 -26.64 -13.48 -11.13
C GLY A 551 -25.48 -14.41 -11.52
#